data_AF-A0A2E1KU54-F1
#
_entry.id   AF-A0A2E1KU54-F1
#
_cell.length_a   1.000
_cell.length_b   1.000
_cell.length_c   1.000
_cell.angle_alpha   90.00
_cell.angle_beta   90.00
_cell.angle_gamma   90.00
#
_symmetry.space_group_name_H-M   'P 1'
#
loop_
_entity.id
_entity.type
_entity.pdbx_description
1 polymer ?
#
loop_
_entity_poly.entity_id
_entity_poly.type
_entity_poly.pdbx_seq_one_letter_code
_entity_poly.pdbx_strand_id
1 'polypeptide(L)'
;MKRLLGPLLVMGMVGCGTSDNNGSADEPVLWYTCLDTGKRVRFTAAAELAQLNDLDSLQELLLIGPIDVDLVHLKGRVQLQWLGLHGTHFTDTGFVHREGLTGLEKLWIRNTGVTDEGLAHIQELTSLRYLVLDDTKVTDAGVAELQTALPNCKISK
;
A
#
# COMPACT_ATOMS: atom_id res chain seq x y z
N MET A 1 -16.61 -11.45 -29.98
CA MET A 1 -15.59 -11.60 -31.04
C MET A 1 -14.84 -10.27 -31.08
N LYS A 2 -13.56 -10.12 -30.73
CA LYS A 2 -12.35 -10.88 -31.09
C LYS A 2 -11.38 -10.96 -29.90
N ARG A 3 -10.62 -12.05 -29.85
CA ARG A 3 -9.50 -12.33 -28.94
C ARG A 3 -8.21 -11.72 -29.49
N LEU A 4 -7.36 -11.17 -28.63
CA LEU A 4 -5.89 -11.14 -28.73
C LEU A 4 -5.40 -11.32 -27.28
N LEU A 5 -5.08 -12.53 -26.82
CA LEU A 5 -3.70 -13.09 -26.74
C LEU A 5 -2.62 -12.02 -26.48
N GLY A 6 -2.53 -11.55 -25.23
CA GLY A 6 -1.28 -11.15 -24.55
C GLY A 6 -0.87 -12.27 -23.58
N PRO A 7 0.40 -12.35 -23.12
CA PRO A 7 1.01 -13.58 -22.66
C PRO A 7 0.21 -14.20 -21.50
N LEU A 8 -0.15 -15.47 -21.66
CA LEU A 8 -0.52 -16.34 -20.55
C LEU A 8 0.54 -16.17 -19.48
N LEU A 9 0.19 -15.54 -18.36
CA LEU A 9 0.95 -15.72 -17.14
C LEU A 9 0.73 -17.19 -16.74
N VAL A 10 1.63 -18.05 -17.22
CA VAL A 10 1.80 -19.40 -16.69
C VAL A 10 2.38 -19.22 -15.29
N MET A 11 1.52 -18.88 -14.32
CA MET A 11 1.88 -18.98 -12.93
C MET A 11 1.42 -20.36 -12.48
N GLY A 12 2.37 -21.28 -12.46
CA GLY A 12 2.15 -22.66 -12.06
C GLY A 12 1.36 -22.73 -10.76
N MET A 13 0.19 -23.34 -10.85
CA MET A 13 -0.49 -23.91 -9.69
C MET A 13 0.39 -25.03 -9.12
N VAL A 14 1.26 -24.70 -8.16
CA VAL A 14 1.88 -25.66 -7.22
C VAL A 14 2.13 -24.88 -5.93
N GLY A 15 1.64 -25.23 -4.76
CA GLY A 15 0.85 -26.39 -4.39
C GLY A 15 0.09 -26.14 -3.09
N CYS A 16 -0.78 -27.08 -2.80
CA CYS A 16 -1.34 -27.33 -1.47
C CYS A 16 -0.20 -27.34 -0.43
N GLY A 17 -0.36 -26.57 0.64
CA GLY A 17 0.59 -26.52 1.76
C GLY A 17 -0.18 -26.22 3.03
N THR A 18 -0.27 -27.24 3.88
CA THR A 18 -1.06 -27.32 5.10
C THR A 18 -0.57 -26.35 6.18
N SER A 19 -1.51 -26.01 7.06
CA SER A 19 -1.26 -25.35 8.34
C SER A 19 -0.28 -26.18 9.17
N ASP A 20 1.00 -25.77 9.24
CA ASP A 20 1.94 -26.30 10.23
C ASP A 20 2.69 -25.14 10.89
N ASN A 21 2.32 -24.87 12.14
CA ASN A 21 3.04 -23.98 13.06
C ASN A 21 4.35 -24.65 13.51
N ASN A 22 5.40 -24.62 12.69
CA ASN A 22 6.80 -24.64 13.15
C ASN A 22 7.75 -24.55 11.95
N GLY A 23 8.63 -23.54 11.88
CA GLY A 23 9.66 -23.52 10.84
C GLY A 23 10.47 -22.23 10.78
N SER A 24 11.69 -22.32 11.30
CA SER A 24 12.94 -21.62 10.90
C SER A 24 12.89 -20.15 10.45
N ALA A 25 13.71 -19.34 11.12
CA ALA A 25 14.22 -18.07 10.63
C ALA A 25 14.77 -18.18 9.19
N ASP A 26 14.76 -17.05 8.48
CA ASP A 26 15.33 -16.80 7.15
C ASP A 26 14.37 -17.01 5.98
N GLU A 27 13.49 -16.01 5.80
CA GLU A 27 13.14 -15.28 4.56
C GLU A 27 11.71 -14.69 4.75
N PRO A 28 11.52 -13.36 4.72
CA PRO A 28 10.21 -12.76 4.94
C PRO A 28 9.24 -13.18 3.82
N VAL A 29 8.27 -14.03 4.15
CA VAL A 29 7.24 -14.45 3.20
C VAL A 29 6.25 -13.30 3.00
N LEU A 30 6.31 -12.72 1.82
CA LEU A 30 5.51 -11.57 1.38
C LEU A 30 4.10 -11.99 0.97
N TRP A 31 3.09 -11.26 1.46
CA TRP A 31 1.70 -11.40 1.01
C TRP A 31 1.12 -10.01 0.72
N TYR A 32 0.51 -9.84 -0.46
CA TYR A 32 -0.45 -8.77 -0.68
C TYR A 32 -1.76 -9.35 -1.22
N THR A 33 -2.83 -8.59 -1.02
CA THR A 33 -4.16 -8.94 -1.53
C THR A 33 -4.64 -7.76 -2.36
N CYS A 34 -4.81 -7.96 -3.67
CA CYS A 34 -5.61 -7.06 -4.49
C CYS A 34 -7.07 -7.44 -4.22
N LEU A 35 -7.73 -6.64 -3.39
CA LEU A 35 -9.06 -6.97 -2.88
C LEU A 35 -10.15 -6.83 -3.97
N ASP A 36 -9.92 -5.98 -4.99
CA ASP A 36 -10.91 -5.70 -6.04
C ASP A 36 -11.11 -6.87 -7.04
N THR A 37 -10.10 -7.74 -7.21
CA THR A 37 -10.21 -8.93 -8.07
C THR A 37 -10.29 -10.24 -7.28
N GLY A 38 -10.17 -10.18 -5.95
CA GLY A 38 -9.91 -11.35 -5.10
C GLY A 38 -8.59 -12.06 -5.41
N LYS A 39 -7.76 -11.51 -6.31
CA LYS A 39 -6.46 -12.09 -6.66
C LYS A 39 -5.45 -11.68 -5.62
N ARG A 40 -5.08 -12.64 -4.77
CA ARG A 40 -3.83 -12.58 -4.00
C ARG A 40 -2.72 -12.85 -4.99
N VAL A 41 -2.01 -11.80 -5.39
CA VAL A 41 -0.80 -11.97 -6.18
C VAL A 41 0.36 -11.89 -5.18
N ARG A 42 1.41 -12.66 -5.41
CA ARG A 42 2.57 -12.77 -4.52
C ARG A 42 3.72 -12.06 -5.21
N PHE A 43 4.35 -11.11 -4.51
CA PHE A 43 5.60 -10.51 -4.92
C PHE A 43 6.63 -10.98 -3.91
N THR A 44 7.79 -11.38 -4.38
CA THR A 44 9.00 -11.71 -3.63
C THR A 44 9.99 -10.54 -3.57
N ALA A 45 9.77 -9.45 -4.33
CA ALA A 45 10.64 -8.27 -4.31
C ALA A 45 9.90 -6.97 -4.69
N ALA A 46 10.43 -5.82 -4.24
CA ALA A 46 9.91 -4.49 -4.57
C ALA A 46 9.89 -4.20 -6.09
N ALA A 47 10.84 -4.77 -6.85
CA ALA A 47 10.90 -4.63 -8.31
C ALA A 47 9.63 -5.16 -9.02
N GLU A 48 8.89 -6.07 -8.38
CA GLU A 48 7.67 -6.63 -8.96
C GLU A 48 6.46 -5.69 -8.78
N LEU A 49 6.56 -4.63 -7.97
CA LEU A 49 5.56 -3.56 -7.90
C LEU A 49 5.38 -2.86 -9.25
N ALA A 50 6.38 -2.89 -10.14
CA ALA A 50 6.25 -2.40 -11.51
C ALA A 50 5.16 -3.13 -12.31
N GLN A 51 4.87 -4.40 -11.98
CA GLN A 51 3.80 -5.18 -12.63
C GLN A 51 2.41 -4.65 -12.28
N LEU A 52 2.28 -3.81 -11.23
CA LEU A 52 1.04 -3.13 -10.95
C LEU A 52 0.66 -2.21 -12.11
N ASN A 53 1.61 -1.67 -12.89
CA ASN A 53 1.37 -0.72 -14.00
C ASN A 53 0.29 -1.19 -14.98
N ASP A 54 0.16 -2.51 -15.18
CA ASP A 54 -0.83 -3.09 -16.10
C ASP A 54 -2.23 -3.28 -15.47
N LEU A 55 -2.43 -2.89 -14.21
CA LEU A 55 -3.68 -3.04 -13.45
C LEU A 55 -4.44 -1.72 -13.35
N ASP A 56 -5.04 -1.29 -14.46
CA ASP A 56 -5.77 -0.01 -14.58
C ASP A 56 -6.98 0.11 -13.64
N SER A 57 -7.51 -1.01 -13.16
CA SER A 57 -8.67 -1.09 -12.26
C SER A 57 -8.31 -1.28 -10.78
N LEU A 58 -7.05 -1.11 -10.38
CA LEU A 58 -6.64 -1.36 -9.01
C LEU A 58 -7.24 -0.32 -8.03
N GLN A 59 -8.24 -0.73 -7.25
CA GLN A 59 -8.88 0.11 -6.22
C GLN A 59 -8.31 -0.08 -4.81
N GLU A 60 -7.82 -1.28 -4.49
CA GLU A 60 -7.44 -1.64 -3.13
C GLU A 60 -6.10 -2.40 -3.12
N LEU A 61 -5.14 -1.92 -2.32
CA LEU A 61 -3.80 -2.47 -2.21
C LEU A 61 -3.35 -2.57 -0.75
N LEU A 62 -2.95 -3.76 -0.30
CA LEU A 62 -2.34 -3.98 1.01
C LEU A 62 -0.91 -4.52 0.86
N LEU A 63 0.08 -3.80 1.36
CA LEU A 63 1.47 -4.22 1.41
C LEU A 63 1.84 -4.59 2.85
N ILE A 64 2.41 -5.79 3.03
CA ILE A 64 2.79 -6.32 4.35
C ILE A 64 4.24 -6.82 4.32
N GLY A 65 5.03 -6.44 5.32
CA GLY A 65 6.36 -6.98 5.59
C GLY A 65 7.49 -5.96 5.38
N PRO A 66 8.73 -6.29 5.80
CA PRO A 66 9.88 -5.39 5.78
C PRO A 66 10.38 -5.17 4.36
N ILE A 67 9.69 -4.30 3.63
CA ILE A 67 9.96 -3.96 2.24
C ILE A 67 10.15 -2.45 2.08
N ASP A 68 11.13 -2.08 1.26
CA ASP A 68 11.29 -0.71 0.78
C ASP A 68 10.17 -0.43 -0.23
N VAL A 69 9.23 0.43 0.18
CA VAL A 69 8.09 0.83 -0.66
C VAL A 69 8.32 2.25 -1.11
N ASP A 70 8.24 2.47 -2.42
CA ASP A 70 8.18 3.79 -3.04
C ASP A 70 6.86 3.90 -3.83
N LEU A 71 6.14 5.00 -3.64
CA LEU A 71 4.89 5.29 -4.35
C LEU A 71 5.10 5.60 -5.85
N VAL A 72 6.34 5.67 -6.34
CA VAL A 72 6.67 5.85 -7.77
C VAL A 72 5.93 4.84 -8.67
N HIS A 73 5.73 3.62 -8.20
CA HIS A 73 5.02 2.54 -8.93
C HIS A 73 3.49 2.67 -8.90
N LEU A 74 2.96 3.62 -8.11
CA LEU A 74 1.54 3.92 -8.01
C LEU A 74 1.17 5.21 -8.76
N LYS A 75 2.12 5.86 -9.43
CA LYS A 75 1.89 7.06 -10.24
C LYS A 75 0.84 6.78 -11.32
N GLY A 76 -0.19 7.62 -11.39
CA GLY A 76 -1.27 7.50 -12.37
C GLY A 76 -2.44 6.59 -11.97
N ARG A 77 -2.42 5.98 -10.77
CA ARG A 77 -3.56 5.18 -10.27
C ARG A 77 -4.67 6.02 -9.66
N VAL A 78 -5.34 6.79 -10.51
CA VAL A 78 -6.47 7.65 -10.10
C VAL A 78 -7.64 6.89 -9.48
N GLN A 79 -7.71 5.57 -9.67
CA GLN A 79 -8.78 4.72 -9.15
C GLN A 79 -8.45 4.08 -7.80
N LEU A 80 -7.23 4.22 -7.26
CA LEU A 80 -6.87 3.63 -5.99
C LEU A 80 -7.58 4.36 -4.84
N GLN A 81 -8.39 3.63 -4.08
CA GLN A 81 -9.23 4.13 -2.98
C GLN A 81 -8.72 3.68 -1.61
N TRP A 82 -8.11 2.50 -1.52
CA TRP A 82 -7.59 1.95 -0.26
C TRP A 82 -6.13 1.50 -0.41
N LEU A 83 -5.28 2.02 0.47
CA LEU A 83 -3.87 1.65 0.56
C LEU A 83 -3.53 1.28 2.00
N GLY A 84 -3.02 0.07 2.21
CA GLY A 84 -2.48 -0.38 3.49
C GLY A 84 -0.98 -0.63 3.38
N LEU A 85 -0.21 -0.11 4.32
CA LEU A 85 1.23 -0.30 4.49
C LEU A 85 1.45 -0.83 5.91
N HIS A 86 1.81 -2.11 6.05
CA HIS A 86 1.99 -2.74 7.36
C HIS A 86 3.38 -3.36 7.51
N GLY A 87 4.16 -2.89 8.47
CA GLY A 87 5.49 -3.40 8.76
C GLY A 87 6.49 -3.15 7.63
N THR A 88 6.24 -2.16 6.77
CA THR A 88 7.11 -1.78 5.66
C THR A 88 8.18 -0.79 6.11
N HIS A 89 9.27 -0.68 5.36
CA HIS A 89 10.29 0.36 5.55
C HIS A 89 9.84 1.72 4.99
N PHE A 90 8.52 1.95 4.87
CA PHE A 90 7.99 3.18 4.34
C PHE A 90 8.31 4.35 5.28
N THR A 91 8.81 5.44 4.72
CA THR A 91 9.22 6.66 5.44
C THR A 91 8.68 7.89 4.73
N ASP A 92 8.95 9.08 5.27
CA ASP A 92 8.47 10.36 4.74
C ASP A 92 8.88 10.58 3.28
N THR A 93 10.05 10.09 2.87
CA THR A 93 10.52 10.17 1.48
C THR A 93 9.64 9.36 0.51
N GLY A 94 8.94 8.34 1.00
CA GLY A 94 7.99 7.56 0.20
C GLY A 94 6.82 8.40 -0.32
N PHE A 95 6.50 9.53 0.32
CA PHE A 95 5.42 10.42 -0.12
C PHE A 95 5.81 11.42 -1.22
N VAL A 96 7.07 11.47 -1.62
CA VAL A 96 7.54 12.38 -2.70
C VAL A 96 6.80 12.11 -4.01
N HIS A 97 6.43 10.85 -4.27
CA HIS A 97 5.75 10.42 -5.48
C HIS A 97 4.24 10.17 -5.31
N ARG A 98 3.59 10.86 -4.38
CA ARG A 98 2.12 10.78 -4.14
C ARG A 98 1.24 11.29 -5.31
N GLU A 99 1.84 11.91 -6.32
CA GLU A 99 1.14 12.44 -7.50
C GLU A 99 0.26 11.37 -8.17
N GLY A 100 -1.05 11.59 -8.18
CA GLY A 100 -2.02 10.69 -8.82
C GLY A 100 -2.81 9.80 -7.87
N LEU A 101 -2.50 9.81 -6.56
CA LEU A 101 -3.32 9.15 -5.52
C LEU A 101 -4.50 10.04 -5.05
N THR A 102 -5.01 10.92 -5.93
CA THR A 102 -6.06 11.88 -5.59
C THR A 102 -7.41 11.25 -5.30
N GLY A 103 -7.61 9.99 -5.72
CA GLY A 103 -8.79 9.19 -5.41
C GLY A 103 -8.70 8.42 -4.09
N LEU A 104 -7.58 8.51 -3.36
CA LEU A 104 -7.36 7.71 -2.16
C LEU A 104 -8.27 8.16 -1.01
N GLU A 105 -9.09 7.25 -0.51
CA GLU A 105 -10.06 7.50 0.54
C GLU A 105 -9.66 6.94 1.89
N LYS A 106 -8.83 5.89 1.88
CA LYS A 106 -8.44 5.15 3.07
C LYS A 106 -6.96 4.82 3.00
N LEU A 107 -6.22 5.23 4.03
CA LEU A 107 -4.79 4.99 4.14
C LEU A 107 -4.48 4.40 5.52
N TRP A 108 -3.93 3.20 5.54
CA TRP A 108 -3.43 2.58 6.75
C TRP A 108 -1.92 2.51 6.70
N ILE A 109 -1.28 3.11 7.70
CA ILE A 109 0.16 3.11 7.88
C ILE A 109 0.40 2.53 9.26
N ARG A 110 0.97 1.34 9.30
CA ARG A 110 1.16 0.59 10.53
C ARG A 110 2.58 0.09 10.64
N ASN A 111 3.24 0.33 11.77
CA ASN A 111 4.61 -0.15 12.01
C ASN A 111 5.56 0.30 10.88
N THR A 112 5.66 1.60 10.65
CA THR A 112 6.51 2.20 9.62
C THR A 112 7.32 3.37 10.19
N GLY A 113 8.28 3.87 9.40
CA GLY A 113 9.15 4.96 9.80
C GLY A 113 8.59 6.38 9.59
N VAL A 114 7.31 6.52 9.27
CA VAL A 114 6.66 7.83 9.00
C VAL A 114 6.65 8.73 10.23
N THR A 115 6.95 10.01 10.03
CA THR A 115 6.97 11.07 11.04
C THR A 115 5.98 12.19 10.71
N ASP A 116 5.92 13.23 11.55
CA ASP A 116 5.12 14.44 11.31
C ASP A 116 5.50 15.14 9.99
N GLU A 117 6.77 15.06 9.57
CA GLU A 117 7.23 15.63 8.30
C GLU A 117 6.57 14.93 7.11
N GLY A 118 6.34 13.62 7.20
CA GLY A 118 5.61 12.86 6.19
C GLY A 118 4.14 13.27 6.09
N LEU A 119 3.51 13.68 7.19
CA LEU A 119 2.11 14.12 7.19
C LEU A 119 1.90 15.39 6.36
N ALA A 120 2.91 16.25 6.25
CA ALA A 120 2.87 17.44 5.39
C ALA A 120 2.70 17.08 3.91
N HIS A 121 3.01 15.85 3.50
CA HIS A 121 2.71 15.36 2.15
C HIS A 121 1.31 14.75 2.05
N ILE A 122 0.76 14.21 3.15
CA ILE A 122 -0.57 13.57 3.18
C ILE A 122 -1.70 14.60 3.04
N GLN A 123 -1.51 15.85 3.47
CA GLN A 123 -2.54 16.90 3.38
C GLN A 123 -3.06 17.17 1.96
N GLU A 124 -2.30 16.81 0.92
CA GLU A 124 -2.72 16.93 -0.49
C GLU A 124 -3.67 15.81 -0.94
N LEU A 125 -3.79 14.74 -0.16
CA LEU A 125 -4.74 13.65 -0.39
C LEU A 125 -6.13 14.05 0.11
N THR A 126 -6.71 15.07 -0.54
CA THR A 126 -7.95 15.72 -0.08
C THR A 126 -9.20 14.82 -0.09
N SER A 127 -9.14 13.69 -0.81
CA SER A 127 -10.20 12.67 -0.80
C SER A 127 -10.13 11.73 0.41
N LEU A 128 -9.09 11.83 1.25
CA LEU A 128 -8.88 10.93 2.36
C LEU A 128 -9.97 11.08 3.42
N ARG A 129 -10.66 9.99 3.72
CA ARG A 129 -11.72 9.91 4.73
C ARG A 129 -11.29 9.16 5.98
N TYR A 130 -10.33 8.25 5.86
CA TYR A 130 -9.83 7.45 6.96
C TYR A 130 -8.31 7.34 6.90
N LEU A 131 -7.65 7.69 8.00
CA LEU A 131 -6.22 7.54 8.18
C LEU A 131 -5.94 6.78 9.48
N VAL A 132 -5.14 5.73 9.40
CA VAL A 132 -4.68 4.95 10.55
C VAL A 132 -3.15 5.03 10.61
N LEU A 133 -2.61 5.38 11.77
CA LEU A 133 -1.18 5.69 12.00
C LEU A 133 -0.58 4.88 13.16
N ASP A 134 -0.99 3.62 13.32
CA ASP A 134 -0.57 2.78 14.45
C ASP A 134 0.94 2.47 14.37
N ASP A 135 1.65 2.48 15.51
CA ASP A 135 3.08 2.16 15.58
C ASP A 135 3.96 2.97 14.60
N THR A 136 3.62 4.25 14.39
CA THR A 136 4.43 5.22 13.63
C THR A 136 5.19 6.18 14.56
N LYS A 137 6.05 7.04 13.99
CA LYS A 137 6.76 8.09 14.73
C LYS A 137 6.01 9.43 14.72
N VAL A 138 4.79 9.45 14.21
CA VAL A 138 3.91 10.62 14.20
C VAL A 138 3.55 11.01 15.64
N THR A 139 3.54 12.30 15.95
CA THR A 139 3.13 12.84 17.25
C THR A 139 1.67 13.28 17.25
N ASP A 140 1.11 13.51 18.43
CA ASP A 140 -0.28 14.01 18.54
C ASP A 140 -0.41 15.43 18.00
N ALA A 141 0.68 16.21 18.05
CA ALA A 141 0.74 17.54 17.45
C ALA A 141 0.64 17.45 15.91
N GLY A 142 1.39 16.53 15.29
CA GLY A 142 1.29 16.28 13.85
C GLY A 142 -0.11 15.83 13.42
N VAL A 143 -0.76 14.97 14.21
CA VAL A 143 -2.16 14.57 13.97
C VAL A 143 -3.11 15.77 14.06
N ALA A 144 -2.97 16.63 15.08
CA ALA A 144 -3.83 17.81 15.24
C ALA A 144 -3.67 18.81 14.08
N GLU A 145 -2.45 19.01 13.60
CA GLU A 145 -2.17 19.83 12.42
C GLU A 145 -2.81 19.22 11.16
N LEU A 146 -2.60 17.92 10.92
CA LEU A 146 -3.20 17.23 9.78
C LEU A 146 -4.73 17.23 9.82
N GLN A 147 -5.32 17.10 11.01
CA GLN A 147 -6.77 17.16 11.20
C GLN A 147 -7.33 18.54 10.82
N THR A 148 -6.55 19.61 11.00
CA THR A 148 -6.92 20.97 10.57
C THR A 148 -6.89 21.09 9.05
N ALA A 149 -5.90 20.48 8.40
CA ALA A 149 -5.79 20.46 6.94
C ALA A 149 -6.84 19.56 6.27
N LEU A 150 -7.19 18.45 6.90
CA LEU A 150 -8.17 17.46 6.43
C LEU A 150 -9.34 17.32 7.43
N PRO A 151 -10.22 18.33 7.57
CA PRO A 151 -11.25 18.36 8.62
C PRO A 151 -12.29 17.26 8.51
N ASN A 152 -12.44 16.64 7.33
CA ASN A 152 -13.37 15.55 7.09
C ASN A 152 -12.73 14.16 7.17
N CYS A 153 -11.40 14.09 7.35
CA CYS A 153 -10.69 12.84 7.52
C CYS A 153 -10.76 12.38 8.97
N LYS A 154 -11.13 11.12 9.19
CA LYS A 154 -11.05 10.50 10.52
C LYS A 154 -9.66 9.92 10.71
N ILE A 155 -8.89 10.51 11.62
CA ILE A 155 -7.52 10.08 11.93
C ILE A 155 -7.54 9.26 13.22
N SER A 156 -6.91 8.07 13.19
CA SER A 156 -6.67 7.19 14.33
C SER A 156 -5.18 6.92 14.45
N LYS A 157 -4.66 6.93 15.67
CA LYS A 157 -3.26 6.68 16.00
C LYS A 157 -3.19 5.83 17.26
#